data_AF-A0A3E0DS57-F1
#
_entry.id   AF-A0A3E0DS57-F1
#
_cell.length_a   1.000
_cell.length_b   1.000
_cell.length_c   1.000
_cell.angle_alpha   90.00
_cell.angle_beta   90.00
_cell.angle_gamma   90.00
#
_symmetry.space_group_name_H-M   'P 1'
#
loop_
_entity.id
_entity.type
_entity.pdbx_description
1 polymer ?
#
loop_
_entity_poly.entity_id
_entity_poly.type
_entity_poly.pdbx_seq_one_letter_code
_entity_poly.pdbx_strand_id
1 'polypeptide(L)'
;MMFGLIFRKERLFPSILILLILLHEEFQKSTPKIRTHRLSRHLYDLGRILESEFAAKALASPELYMDIVHHRRVLTKINGLDYSKHAPKYLNPIPPTSMRDSWATDYKIMQEHMIYGDSLPFEQLLSKLTGLKAKINQLDWEIEVKK
;
A
#
# COMPACT_ATOMS: atom_id res chain seq x y z
N MET A 1 10.55 22.71 -13.70
CA MET A 1 10.78 21.45 -14.43
C MET A 1 11.44 20.47 -13.48
N MET A 2 11.12 19.17 -13.57
CA MET A 2 11.64 18.05 -12.75
C MET A 2 11.07 17.89 -11.33
N PHE A 3 10.10 16.98 -11.19
CA PHE A 3 10.17 15.84 -10.25
C PHE A 3 9.10 14.80 -10.64
N GLY A 4 9.26 14.24 -11.84
CA GLY A 4 8.69 12.95 -12.18
C GLY A 4 9.51 11.86 -11.49
N LEU A 5 9.23 11.61 -10.22
CA LEU A 5 9.76 10.47 -9.45
C LEU A 5 8.75 9.31 -9.41
N ILE A 6 8.03 9.10 -10.51
CA ILE A 6 7.05 8.03 -10.61
C ILE A 6 7.67 7.03 -11.61
N PHE A 7 8.08 5.86 -11.09
CA PHE A 7 8.70 4.73 -11.82
C PHE A 7 10.17 4.84 -12.25
N ARG A 8 11.11 4.56 -11.32
CA ARG A 8 12.41 3.94 -11.69
C ARG A 8 12.33 2.43 -11.48
N LYS A 9 12.48 1.65 -12.57
CA LYS A 9 12.33 0.18 -12.61
C LYS A 9 13.14 -0.58 -11.54
N GLU A 10 14.34 -0.11 -11.20
CA GLU A 10 15.26 -0.78 -10.27
C GLU A 10 14.87 -0.67 -8.78
N ARG A 11 13.93 0.21 -8.41
CA ARG A 11 13.45 0.32 -7.02
C ARG A 11 12.12 -0.40 -6.77
N LEU A 12 11.49 -0.99 -7.80
CA LEU A 12 10.10 -1.45 -7.73
C LEU A 12 9.91 -2.70 -6.86
N PHE A 13 10.93 -3.55 -6.73
CA PHE A 13 10.82 -4.84 -6.06
C PHE A 13 10.44 -4.73 -4.56
N PRO A 14 11.21 -4.03 -3.69
CA PRO A 14 10.80 -3.84 -2.30
C PRO A 14 9.64 -2.83 -2.14
N SER A 15 9.40 -2.00 -3.16
CA SER A 15 8.43 -0.90 -3.08
C SER A 15 7.00 -1.37 -2.85
N ILE A 16 6.58 -2.51 -3.41
CA ILE A 16 5.20 -2.98 -3.26
C ILE A 16 4.83 -3.31 -1.80
N LEU A 17 5.68 -4.05 -1.09
CA LEU A 17 5.44 -4.44 0.30
C LEU A 17 5.43 -3.19 1.20
N ILE A 18 6.34 -2.24 0.94
CA ILE A 18 6.37 -0.95 1.63
C ILE A 18 5.07 -0.17 1.43
N LEU A 19 4.57 -0.09 0.18
CA LEU A 19 3.32 0.61 -0.13
C LEU A 19 2.11 -0.05 0.54
N LEU A 20 2.05 -1.38 0.50
CA LEU A 20 0.99 -2.15 1.15
C LEU A 20 0.95 -1.92 2.65
N ILE A 21 2.10 -2.01 3.32
CA ILE A 21 2.22 -1.78 4.75
C ILE A 21 1.91 -0.32 5.09
N LEU A 22 2.41 0.64 4.29
CA LEU A 22 2.12 2.06 4.49
C LEU A 22 0.62 2.36 4.43
N LEU A 23 -0.09 1.83 3.43
CA LEU A 23 -1.53 2.01 3.30
C LEU A 23 -2.28 1.32 4.42
N HIS A 24 -1.89 0.08 4.75
CA HIS A 24 -2.47 -0.65 5.88
C HIS A 24 -2.35 0.13 7.20
N GLU A 25 -1.16 0.65 7.50
CA GLU A 25 -0.90 1.47 8.67
C GLU A 25 -1.67 2.79 8.67
N GLU A 26 -1.81 3.43 7.51
CA GLU A 26 -2.63 4.64 7.38
C GLU A 26 -4.10 4.35 7.71
N PHE A 27 -4.63 3.21 7.24
CA PHE A 27 -6.02 2.81 7.44
C PHE A 27 -6.32 2.14 8.79
N GLN A 28 -5.29 1.81 9.58
CA GLN A 28 -5.45 1.47 10.99
C GLN A 28 -5.77 2.68 11.87
N LYS A 29 -5.45 3.90 11.42
CA LYS A 29 -5.68 5.12 12.20
C LYS A 29 -7.18 5.40 12.30
N SER A 30 -7.58 6.12 13.35
CA SER A 30 -8.94 6.65 13.42
C SER A 30 -9.20 7.62 12.27
N THR A 31 -10.43 7.65 11.75
CA THR A 31 -10.87 8.49 10.62
C THR A 31 -10.28 9.91 10.60
N PRO A 32 -10.34 10.72 11.69
CA PRO A 32 -9.80 12.09 11.67
C PRO A 32 -8.27 12.17 11.52
N LYS A 33 -7.55 11.07 11.74
CA LYS A 33 -6.09 10.98 11.62
C LYS A 33 -5.64 10.35 10.29
N ILE A 34 -6.58 9.85 9.47
CA ILE A 34 -6.28 9.30 8.15
C ILE A 34 -5.98 10.46 7.20
N ARG A 35 -4.75 10.48 6.69
CA ARG A 35 -4.32 11.46 5.70
C ARG A 35 -4.87 11.09 4.32
N THR A 36 -5.18 12.10 3.53
CA THR A 36 -5.70 11.93 2.16
C THR A 36 -4.81 12.60 1.13
N HIS A 37 -4.31 13.81 1.43
CA HIS A 37 -3.58 14.65 0.48
C HIS A 37 -2.42 13.93 -0.21
N ARG A 38 -2.59 13.68 -1.51
CA ARG A 38 -1.67 13.03 -2.46
C ARG A 38 -1.31 11.59 -2.10
N LEU A 39 -2.04 10.95 -1.19
CA LEU A 39 -1.76 9.56 -0.79
C LEU A 39 -2.45 8.53 -1.69
N SER A 40 -3.51 8.92 -2.42
CA SER A 40 -4.16 8.04 -3.40
C SER A 40 -3.23 7.59 -4.53
N ARG A 41 -2.15 8.35 -4.81
CA ARG A 41 -1.10 7.93 -5.76
C ARG A 41 -0.49 6.57 -5.41
N HIS A 42 -0.45 6.21 -4.13
CA HIS A 42 0.07 4.92 -3.68
C HIS A 42 -0.85 3.76 -4.08
N LEU A 43 -2.17 4.00 -4.17
CA LEU A 43 -3.10 3.03 -4.73
C LEU A 43 -2.81 2.82 -6.22
N TYR A 44 -2.56 3.91 -6.96
CA TYR A 44 -2.17 3.84 -8.38
C TYR A 44 -0.86 3.10 -8.57
N ASP A 45 0.17 3.43 -7.79
CA ASP A 45 1.48 2.78 -7.87
C ASP A 45 1.34 1.26 -7.65
N LEU A 46 0.55 0.84 -6.64
CA LEU A 46 0.22 -0.57 -6.44
C LEU A 46 -0.49 -1.17 -7.67
N GLY A 47 -1.49 -0.47 -8.21
CA GLY A 47 -2.21 -0.90 -9.41
C GLY A 47 -1.29 -1.13 -10.61
N ARG A 48 -0.27 -0.28 -10.80
CA ARG A 48 0.74 -0.41 -11.86
C ARG A 48 1.74 -1.52 -11.59
N ILE A 49 2.24 -1.65 -10.36
CA ILE A 49 3.19 -2.72 -9.99
C ILE A 49 2.53 -4.10 -10.17
N LEU A 50 1.22 -4.22 -9.93
CA LEU A 50 0.47 -5.45 -10.17
C LEU A 50 0.43 -5.91 -11.63
N GLU A 51 0.69 -5.01 -12.59
CA GLU A 51 0.78 -5.37 -14.02
C GLU A 51 2.16 -5.89 -14.40
N SER A 52 3.11 -5.85 -13.46
CA SER A 52 4.48 -6.31 -13.66
C SER A 52 4.73 -7.64 -12.95
N GLU A 53 5.79 -8.33 -13.36
CA GLU A 53 6.29 -9.54 -12.69
C GLU A 53 6.76 -9.30 -11.23
N PHE A 54 6.97 -8.05 -10.82
CA PHE A 54 7.51 -7.73 -9.49
C PHE A 54 6.54 -8.05 -8.36
N ALA A 55 5.22 -8.01 -8.60
CA ALA A 55 4.23 -8.36 -7.60
C ALA A 55 4.37 -9.83 -7.17
N ALA A 56 4.53 -10.75 -8.13
CA ALA A 56 4.71 -12.17 -7.83
C ALA A 56 6.02 -12.43 -7.06
N LYS A 57 7.12 -11.80 -7.49
CA LYS A 57 8.42 -11.94 -6.82
C LYS A 57 8.34 -11.45 -5.36
N ALA A 58 7.73 -10.28 -5.11
CA ALA A 58 7.67 -9.72 -3.76
C ALA A 58 6.78 -10.54 -2.82
N LEU A 59 5.71 -11.14 -3.35
CA LEU A 59 4.84 -12.06 -2.61
C LEU A 59 5.43 -13.46 -2.44
N ALA A 60 6.61 -13.74 -3.00
CA ALA A 60 7.34 -14.99 -2.81
C ALA A 60 8.51 -14.84 -1.82
N SER A 61 8.63 -13.71 -1.13
CA SER A 61 9.74 -13.42 -0.20
C SER A 61 9.23 -13.04 1.20
N PRO A 62 8.85 -14.02 2.04
CA PRO A 62 8.42 -13.78 3.42
C PRO A 62 9.48 -13.03 4.24
N GLU A 63 10.77 -13.33 4.04
CA GLU A 63 11.89 -12.73 4.78
C GLU A 63 11.95 -11.22 4.56
N LEU A 64 11.80 -10.78 3.30
CA LEU A 64 11.77 -9.35 2.96
C LEU A 64 10.58 -8.64 3.64
N TYR A 65 9.42 -9.28 3.69
CA TYR A 65 8.27 -8.74 4.37
C TYR A 65 8.53 -8.58 5.88
N MET A 66 9.07 -9.62 6.52
CA MET A 66 9.42 -9.60 7.94
C MET A 66 10.44 -8.51 8.26
N ASP A 67 11.49 -8.36 7.45
CA ASP A 67 12.51 -7.32 7.62
C ASP A 67 11.91 -5.92 7.54
N ILE A 68 11.00 -5.68 6.59
CA ILE A 68 10.30 -4.39 6.47
C ILE A 68 9.45 -4.13 7.71
N VAL A 69 8.66 -5.11 8.18
CA VAL A 69 7.82 -4.96 9.38
C VAL A 69 8.68 -4.71 10.62
N HIS A 70 9.79 -5.45 10.78
CA HIS A 70 10.73 -5.28 11.89
C HIS A 70 11.37 -3.89 11.88
N HIS A 71 11.89 -3.45 10.72
CA HIS A 71 12.44 -2.11 10.56
C HIS A 71 11.39 -1.04 10.90
N ARG A 72 10.15 -1.19 10.43
CA ARG A 72 9.07 -0.24 10.73
C ARG A 72 8.71 -0.21 12.20
N ARG A 73 8.73 -1.35 12.90
CA ARG A 73 8.41 -1.42 14.33
C ARG A 73 9.51 -0.85 15.22
N VAL A 74 10.78 -1.09 14.88
CA VAL A 74 11.93 -0.75 15.73
C VAL A 74 12.47 0.65 15.42
N LEU A 75 12.61 0.99 14.14
CA LEU A 75 13.33 2.20 13.71
C LEU A 75 12.41 3.34 13.29
N THR A 76 11.28 3.04 12.64
CA THR A 76 10.33 4.07 12.14
C THR A 76 8.92 3.86 12.68
N LYS A 77 8.83 3.61 13.99
CA LYS A 77 7.57 3.30 14.67
C LYS A 77 6.59 4.46 14.57
N ILE A 78 5.34 4.16 14.22
CA ILE A 78 4.24 5.12 14.28
C ILE A 78 3.46 4.86 15.58
N ASN A 79 3.35 5.90 16.41
CA ASN A 79 2.63 5.82 17.68
C ASN A 79 1.13 5.55 17.47
N GLY A 80 0.59 4.62 18.25
CA GLY A 80 -0.83 4.26 18.22
C GLY A 80 -1.22 3.24 17.15
N LEU A 81 -0.27 2.65 16.42
CA LEU A 81 -0.52 1.51 15.53
C LEU A 81 -0.36 0.17 16.24
N ASP A 82 -1.14 -0.80 15.80
CA ASP A 82 -1.10 -2.18 16.31
C ASP A 82 -0.25 -3.04 15.39
N TYR A 83 1.04 -3.18 15.75
CA TYR A 83 2.00 -3.97 14.98
C TYR A 83 1.75 -5.49 15.06
N SER A 84 0.85 -5.95 15.94
CA SER A 84 0.41 -7.35 15.93
C SER A 84 -0.46 -7.67 14.70
N LYS A 85 -1.00 -6.64 14.03
CA LYS A 85 -1.85 -6.76 12.85
C LYS A 85 -1.08 -6.67 11.53
N HIS A 86 0.24 -6.78 11.54
CA HIS A 86 1.04 -6.76 10.30
C HIS A 86 1.13 -8.13 9.62
N ALA A 87 0.61 -9.20 10.21
CA ALA A 87 0.52 -10.51 9.52
C ALA A 87 -0.29 -10.40 8.22
N PRO A 88 0.07 -11.11 7.13
CA PRO A 88 -0.62 -10.99 5.85
C PRO A 88 -2.14 -11.12 5.94
N LYS A 89 -2.64 -12.04 6.78
CA LYS A 89 -4.08 -12.23 7.05
C LYS A 89 -4.85 -10.97 7.46
N TYR A 90 -4.18 -9.99 8.08
CA TYR A 90 -4.78 -8.74 8.55
C TYR A 90 -4.50 -7.55 7.61
N LEU A 91 -3.61 -7.72 6.64
CA LEU A 91 -3.20 -6.64 5.75
C LEU A 91 -4.43 -6.11 4.99
N ASN A 92 -4.55 -4.79 4.94
CA ASN A 92 -5.66 -4.14 4.27
C ASN A 92 -5.23 -2.80 3.68
N PRO A 93 -4.84 -2.77 2.39
CA PRO A 93 -4.45 -1.54 1.70
C PRO A 93 -5.65 -0.78 1.11
N ILE A 94 -6.88 -1.10 1.53
CA ILE A 94 -8.11 -0.50 1.00
C ILE A 94 -8.61 0.57 1.97
N PRO A 95 -8.91 1.80 1.50
CA PRO A 95 -9.43 2.86 2.35
C PRO A 95 -10.74 2.43 3.02
N PRO A 96 -10.96 2.79 4.30
CA PRO A 96 -12.24 2.56 4.98
C PRO A 96 -13.39 3.21 4.23
N THR A 97 -14.59 2.63 4.33
CA THR A 97 -15.79 3.16 3.67
C THR A 97 -16.05 4.63 3.99
N SER A 98 -15.82 5.05 5.24
CA SER A 98 -15.97 6.45 5.69
C SER A 98 -15.00 7.43 5.00
N MET A 99 -13.90 6.94 4.43
CA MET A 99 -12.89 7.75 3.76
C MET A 99 -12.91 7.58 2.24
N ARG A 100 -13.83 6.77 1.70
CA ARG A 100 -13.84 6.41 0.27
C ARG A 100 -13.96 7.65 -0.63
N ASP A 101 -14.90 8.54 -0.33
CA ASP A 101 -15.14 9.75 -1.14
C ASP A 101 -13.95 10.71 -1.11
N SER A 102 -13.32 10.87 0.07
CA SER A 102 -12.14 11.72 0.20
C SER A 102 -10.95 11.16 -0.58
N TRP A 103 -10.77 9.84 -0.57
CA TRP A 103 -9.71 9.19 -1.35
C TRP A 103 -10.00 9.17 -2.86
N ALA A 104 -11.26 9.04 -3.27
CA ALA A 104 -11.68 9.19 -4.67
C ALA A 104 -11.41 10.61 -5.18
N THR A 105 -11.72 11.62 -4.35
CA THR A 105 -11.45 13.03 -4.67
C THR A 105 -9.95 13.28 -4.80
N ASP A 106 -9.15 12.82 -3.84
CA ASP A 106 -7.69 12.92 -3.93
C ASP A 106 -7.15 12.21 -5.18
N TYR A 107 -7.71 11.04 -5.52
CA TYR A 107 -7.29 10.28 -6.69
C TYR A 107 -7.57 11.03 -7.98
N LYS A 108 -8.73 11.67 -8.10
CA LYS A 108 -9.05 12.52 -9.24
C LYS A 108 -8.04 13.67 -9.39
N ILE A 109 -7.70 14.35 -8.29
CA ILE A 109 -6.65 15.39 -8.28
C ILE A 109 -5.31 14.81 -8.75
N MET A 110 -4.98 13.59 -8.34
CA MET A 110 -3.75 12.92 -8.77
C MET A 110 -3.79 12.60 -10.27
N GLN A 111 -4.92 12.16 -10.81
CA GLN A 111 -5.10 11.92 -12.25
C GLN A 111 -4.95 13.22 -13.06
N GLU A 112 -5.45 14.34 -12.56
CA GLU A 112 -5.42 15.63 -13.27
C GLU A 112 -4.03 16.28 -13.25
N HIS A 113 -3.28 16.15 -12.15
CA HIS A 113 -2.07 16.96 -11.93
C HIS A 113 -0.76 16.18 -11.81
N MET A 114 -0.80 14.87 -11.61
CA MET A 114 0.38 14.08 -11.21
C MET A 114 0.58 12.80 -12.01
N ILE A 115 -0.50 12.11 -12.37
CA ILE A 115 -0.47 10.85 -13.12
C ILE A 115 -0.61 11.20 -14.59
N TYR A 116 0.42 10.88 -15.37
CA TYR A 116 0.45 11.11 -16.81
C TYR A 116 0.07 9.82 -17.56
N GLY A 117 -0.78 9.94 -18.57
CA GLY A 117 -1.27 8.82 -19.37
C GLY A 117 -2.50 8.13 -18.78
N ASP A 118 -2.82 6.96 -19.31
CA ASP A 118 -4.03 6.23 -18.92
C ASP A 118 -3.95 5.75 -17.47
N SER A 119 -5.07 5.89 -16.76
CA SER A 119 -5.23 5.43 -15.40
C SER A 119 -6.63 4.85 -15.20
N LEU A 120 -6.72 3.80 -14.38
CA LEU A 120 -7.98 3.14 -14.09
C LEU A 120 -8.93 4.09 -13.35
N PRO A 121 -10.25 4.03 -13.59
CA PRO A 121 -11.23 4.62 -12.69
C PRO A 121 -11.02 4.12 -11.25
N PHE A 122 -11.24 4.99 -10.26
CA PHE A 122 -10.99 4.70 -8.85
C PHE A 122 -11.61 3.37 -8.38
N GLU A 123 -12.84 3.10 -8.78
CA GLU A 123 -13.58 1.89 -8.42
C GLU A 123 -12.96 0.62 -9.02
N GLN A 124 -12.46 0.69 -10.26
CA GLN A 124 -11.76 -0.43 -10.90
C GLN A 124 -10.40 -0.66 -10.24
N LEU A 125 -9.70 0.41 -9.87
CA LEU A 125 -8.46 0.33 -9.11
C LEU A 125 -8.68 -0.36 -7.75
N LEU A 126 -9.70 0.05 -6.99
CA LEU A 126 -10.03 -0.58 -5.71
C LEU A 126 -10.42 -2.05 -5.87
N SER A 127 -11.17 -2.41 -6.91
CA SER A 127 -11.50 -3.81 -7.22
C SER A 127 -10.23 -4.65 -7.44
N LYS A 128 -9.29 -4.13 -8.24
CA LYS A 128 -7.99 -4.77 -8.50
C LYS A 128 -7.18 -4.97 -7.21
N LEU A 129 -7.09 -3.93 -6.37
CA LEU A 129 -6.40 -3.98 -5.09
C LEU A 129 -7.09 -4.92 -4.08
N THR A 130 -8.41 -5.06 -4.16
CA THR A 130 -9.18 -6.02 -3.35
C THR A 130 -8.81 -7.46 -3.73
N GLY A 131 -8.65 -7.74 -5.02
CA GLY A 131 -8.13 -9.02 -5.49
C GLY A 131 -6.70 -9.30 -5.01
N LEU A 132 -5.82 -8.29 -5.00
CA LEU A 132 -4.48 -8.41 -4.42
C LEU A 132 -4.55 -8.74 -2.92
N LYS A 133 -5.33 -7.98 -2.16
CA LYS A 133 -5.54 -8.23 -0.72
C LYS A 133 -5.99 -9.67 -0.48
N ALA A 134 -6.96 -10.17 -1.24
CA ALA A 134 -7.44 -11.54 -1.09
C ALA A 134 -6.32 -12.58 -1.25
N LYS A 135 -5.43 -12.39 -2.23
CA LYS A 135 -4.25 -13.26 -2.44
C LYS A 135 -3.27 -13.17 -1.27
N ILE A 136 -2.98 -11.96 -0.78
CA ILE A 136 -2.06 -11.75 0.33
C ILE A 136 -2.59 -12.37 1.62
N ASN A 137 -3.89 -12.22 1.88
CA ASN A 137 -4.48 -12.71 3.13
C ASN A 137 -4.55 -14.25 3.22
N GLN A 138 -4.24 -14.95 2.12
CA GLN A 138 -4.08 -16.42 2.07
C GLN A 138 -2.63 -16.86 2.34
N LEU A 139 -1.70 -15.92 2.54
CA LEU A 139 -0.31 -16.26 2.84
C LEU A 139 -0.16 -16.57 4.34
N ASP A 140 0.34 -17.77 4.63
CA ASP A 140 0.58 -18.26 5.99
C ASP A 140 1.91 -17.79 6.57
N TRP A 141 2.25 -16.50 6.40
CA TRP A 141 3.46 -15.96 7.01
C TRP A 141 3.20 -15.64 8.48
N GLU A 142 3.90 -16.36 9.34
CA GLU A 142 3.93 -16.05 10.76
C GLU A 142 4.89 -14.88 10.99
N ILE A 143 4.39 -13.82 11.62
CA ILE A 143 5.26 -12.73 12.09
C ILE A 143 5.56 -13.00 13.55
N GLU A 144 6.76 -13.51 13.80
CA GLU A 144 7.31 -13.50 15.15
C GLU A 144 7.56 -12.05 15.56
N VAL A 145 6.58 -11.46 16.22
CA VAL A 145 6.74 -10.19 16.92
C VAL A 145 7.58 -10.48 18.17
N LYS A 146 8.91 -10.62 18.02
CA LYS A 146 9.82 -10.75 19.17
C LYS A 146 9.54 -9.60 20.13
N LYS A 147 9.11 -9.90 21.35
CA LYS A 147 8.67 -8.92 22.35
C LYS A 147 9.76 -7.88 22.59
#